data_AF-A0A7S1L000-F1
#
_entry.id   AF-A0A7S1L000-F1
#
_cell.length_a   1.000
_cell.length_b   1.000
_cell.length_c   1.000
_cell.angle_alpha   90.00
_cell.angle_beta   90.00
_cell.angle_gamma   90.00
#
_symmetry.space_group_name_H-M   'P 1'
#
loop_
_entity.id
_entity.type
_entity.pdbx_description
1 polymer ?
#
loop_
_entity_poly.entity_id
_entity_poly.type
_entity_poly.pdbx_seq_one_letter_code
_entity_poly.pdbx_strand_id
1 'polypeptide(L)'
;FWLKPLRLRLPQLLASFARSPSRQRAPPLPPAMYLIFSGIGAICKLPGKACGACADLCKQMNCTGCRTACRSASTACSGFVEMPLSSFVVITGLMSLVELGYLASTFATASLENCKFPKSAFVGVTGWVVVQMVFAMLNLVFAPYFQSKVWEQIWEASEAEEKLKTMPEVAVEKQVVQSSFKHVFMHDFGVCFYFFALIASFVWSKYGFDWVMSDPKQCNPDGGLAFAANVGWAFFFVAVFYTLLWYCCGCCAKQTTIKGGVELEEGESGPDTARPLTAED
;
A
#
# COMPACT_ATOMS: atom_id res chain seq x y z
N PHE A 1 -19.22 -43.92 40.85
CA PHE A 1 -18.79 -42.52 41.01
C PHE A 1 -18.94 -41.83 39.67
N TRP A 2 -20.02 -41.07 39.59
CA TRP A 2 -20.64 -40.51 38.40
C TRP A 2 -20.62 -38.99 38.57
N LEU A 3 -20.06 -38.24 37.63
CA LEU A 3 -20.42 -36.84 37.45
C LEU A 3 -20.56 -36.56 35.95
N LYS A 4 -21.82 -36.49 35.52
CA LYS A 4 -22.26 -35.99 34.22
C LYS A 4 -22.02 -34.47 34.16
N PRO A 5 -21.47 -33.92 33.07
CA PRO A 5 -21.47 -32.48 32.87
C PRO A 5 -22.90 -31.98 32.58
N LEU A 6 -23.30 -30.98 33.34
CA LEU A 6 -24.58 -30.29 33.30
C LEU A 6 -24.71 -29.53 31.96
N ARG A 7 -25.59 -30.01 31.06
CA ARG A 7 -26.05 -29.22 29.91
C ARG A 7 -27.03 -28.16 30.39
N LEU A 8 -26.53 -26.97 30.70
CA LEU A 8 -27.38 -25.77 30.86
C LEU A 8 -27.83 -25.33 29.46
N ARG A 9 -29.07 -25.67 29.13
CA ARG A 9 -29.83 -25.05 28.04
C ARG A 9 -30.13 -23.62 28.46
N LEU A 10 -29.46 -22.65 27.84
CA LEU A 10 -29.81 -21.23 27.91
C LEU A 10 -30.37 -20.74 26.56
N PRO A 11 -31.58 -21.16 26.12
CA PRO A 11 -32.21 -20.54 24.96
C PRO A 11 -33.16 -19.42 25.45
N GLN A 12 -33.23 -18.34 24.67
CA GLN A 12 -34.34 -17.36 24.60
C GLN A 12 -34.28 -16.00 25.32
N LEU A 13 -33.23 -15.61 26.06
CA LEU A 13 -33.19 -14.25 26.68
C LEU A 13 -32.23 -13.23 26.06
N LEU A 14 -31.55 -13.55 24.96
CA LEU A 14 -30.73 -12.59 24.20
C LEU A 14 -31.30 -12.26 22.80
N ALA A 15 -32.56 -12.58 22.54
CA ALA A 15 -33.23 -12.26 21.26
C ALA A 15 -33.85 -10.85 21.21
N SER A 16 -33.47 -9.91 22.10
CA SER A 16 -34.07 -8.57 22.16
C SER A 16 -33.08 -7.40 22.22
N PHE A 17 -31.78 -7.63 22.04
CA PHE A 17 -30.76 -6.57 21.94
C PHE A 17 -29.95 -6.64 20.64
N ALA A 18 -30.63 -6.59 19.49
CA ALA A 18 -29.98 -6.23 18.22
C ALA A 18 -30.98 -5.71 17.18
N ARG A 19 -31.91 -4.81 17.57
CA ARG A 19 -32.45 -3.87 16.59
C ARG A 19 -31.32 -2.89 16.27
N SER A 20 -30.60 -3.16 15.18
CA SER A 20 -29.67 -2.21 14.56
C SER A 20 -30.46 -0.92 14.25
N PRO A 21 -30.23 0.18 14.99
CA PRO A 21 -30.92 1.41 14.72
C PRO A 21 -30.19 2.10 13.58
N SER A 22 -30.97 2.48 12.57
CA SER A 22 -30.69 3.59 11.67
C SER A 22 -29.39 3.51 10.87
N ARG A 23 -29.56 3.23 9.58
CA ARG A 23 -28.75 3.73 8.48
C ARG A 23 -28.71 5.26 8.54
N GLN A 24 -27.98 5.83 9.49
CA GLN A 24 -27.70 7.26 9.53
C GLN A 24 -26.84 7.55 8.29
N ARG A 25 -27.44 8.19 7.28
CA ARG A 25 -26.68 8.82 6.21
C ARG A 25 -25.75 9.82 6.89
N ALA A 26 -24.46 9.54 6.86
CA ALA A 26 -23.46 10.49 7.33
C ALA A 26 -23.71 11.85 6.66
N PRO A 27 -23.60 12.96 7.41
CA PRO A 27 -23.77 14.29 6.84
C PRO A 27 -22.79 14.47 5.67
N PRO A 28 -23.20 15.15 4.59
CA PRO A 28 -22.34 15.35 3.42
C PRO A 28 -21.07 16.08 3.86
N LEU A 29 -19.92 15.44 3.63
CA LEU A 29 -18.61 16.06 3.81
C LEU A 29 -18.52 17.35 2.95
N PRO A 30 -17.79 18.37 3.41
CA PRO A 30 -17.62 19.61 2.64
C PRO A 30 -17.08 19.29 1.22
N PRO A 31 -17.69 19.84 0.17
CA PRO A 31 -17.40 19.46 -1.22
C PRO A 31 -15.93 19.66 -1.63
N ALA A 32 -15.21 20.58 -0.98
CA ALA A 32 -13.80 20.88 -1.27
C ALA A 32 -12.85 19.72 -0.94
N MET A 33 -13.04 19.04 0.19
CA MET A 33 -12.14 17.94 0.62
C MET A 33 -12.27 16.73 -0.31
N TYR A 34 -13.50 16.43 -0.74
CA TYR A 34 -13.76 15.35 -1.69
C TYR A 34 -13.07 15.58 -3.05
N LEU A 35 -12.97 16.82 -3.52
CA LEU A 35 -12.33 17.15 -4.80
C LEU A 35 -10.83 16.90 -4.80
N ILE A 36 -10.13 17.18 -3.69
CA ILE A 36 -8.68 16.93 -3.60
C ILE A 36 -8.38 15.43 -3.62
N PHE A 37 -9.10 14.64 -2.81
CA PHE A 37 -8.88 13.19 -2.76
C PHE A 37 -9.31 12.47 -4.05
N SER A 38 -10.41 12.92 -4.69
CA SER A 38 -10.79 12.39 -6.01
C SER A 38 -9.80 12.79 -7.10
N GLY A 39 -9.22 13.98 -7.02
CA GLY A 39 -8.15 14.45 -7.91
C GLY A 39 -6.87 13.60 -7.80
N ILE A 40 -6.35 13.39 -6.59
CA ILE A 40 -5.16 12.54 -6.39
C ILE A 40 -5.43 11.11 -6.84
N GLY A 41 -6.61 10.55 -6.51
CA GLY A 41 -7.02 9.24 -6.98
C GLY A 41 -7.09 9.14 -8.50
N ALA A 42 -7.53 10.19 -9.19
CA ALA A 42 -7.54 10.25 -10.64
C ALA A 42 -6.12 10.28 -11.23
N ILE A 43 -5.20 11.06 -10.62
CA ILE A 43 -3.78 11.14 -11.02
C ILE A 43 -3.10 9.78 -10.87
N CYS A 44 -3.28 9.10 -9.74
CA CYS A 44 -2.70 7.77 -9.53
C CYS A 44 -3.23 6.72 -10.52
N LYS A 45 -4.45 6.89 -11.04
CA LYS A 45 -5.01 6.00 -12.09
C LYS A 45 -4.51 6.34 -13.50
N LEU A 46 -3.84 7.47 -13.73
CA LEU A 46 -3.38 7.89 -15.06
C LEU A 46 -2.40 6.89 -15.70
N PRO A 47 -1.35 6.38 -15.02
CA PRO A 47 -0.46 5.38 -15.61
C PRO A 47 -1.22 4.13 -16.08
N GLY A 48 -2.15 3.63 -15.26
CA GLY A 48 -3.01 2.50 -15.62
C GLY A 48 -3.87 2.77 -16.85
N LYS A 49 -4.49 3.97 -16.93
CA LYS A 49 -5.27 4.40 -18.11
C LYS A 49 -4.41 4.57 -19.36
N ALA A 50 -3.20 5.12 -19.23
CA ALA A 50 -2.27 5.30 -20.34
C ALA A 50 -1.81 3.93 -20.90
N CYS A 51 -1.47 2.98 -20.02
CA CYS A 51 -1.18 1.60 -20.42
C CYS A 51 -2.40 0.94 -21.09
N GLY A 52 -3.62 1.20 -20.59
CA GLY A 52 -4.85 0.69 -21.18
C GLY A 52 -5.07 1.21 -22.61
N ALA A 53 -4.92 2.53 -22.81
CA ALA A 53 -4.99 3.15 -24.13
C ALA A 53 -3.89 2.64 -25.08
N CYS A 54 -2.67 2.42 -24.58
CA CYS A 54 -1.59 1.81 -25.36
C CYS A 54 -1.95 0.38 -25.81
N ALA A 55 -2.57 -0.42 -24.95
CA ALA A 55 -3.04 -1.76 -25.31
C ALA A 55 -4.12 -1.71 -26.41
N ASP A 56 -5.02 -0.72 -26.37
CA ASP A 56 -6.06 -0.52 -27.37
C ASP A 56 -5.49 -0.06 -28.72
N LEU A 57 -4.44 0.78 -28.72
CA LEU A 57 -3.68 1.13 -29.92
C LEU A 57 -2.93 -0.09 -30.50
N CYS A 58 -2.27 -0.89 -29.65
CA CYS A 58 -1.59 -2.12 -30.07
C CYS A 58 -2.55 -3.14 -30.70
N LYS A 59 -3.82 -3.16 -30.25
CA LYS A 59 -4.88 -3.97 -30.85
C LYS A 59 -5.15 -3.56 -32.30
N GLN A 60 -5.12 -2.27 -32.63
CA GLN A 60 -5.32 -1.79 -34.00
C GLN A 60 -4.17 -2.17 -34.93
N MET A 61 -2.95 -2.29 -34.40
CA MET A 61 -1.75 -2.69 -35.15
C MET A 61 -1.52 -4.21 -35.20
N ASN A 62 -2.45 -5.04 -34.70
CA ASN A 62 -2.29 -6.50 -34.58
C ASN A 62 -1.04 -6.96 -33.80
N CYS A 63 -0.53 -6.14 -32.88
CA CYS A 63 0.63 -6.50 -32.06
C CYS A 63 0.17 -7.19 -30.76
N THR A 64 0.08 -8.52 -30.79
CA THR A 64 -0.42 -9.33 -29.66
C THR A 64 0.47 -9.24 -28.42
N GLY A 65 1.80 -9.27 -28.58
CA GLY A 65 2.77 -9.17 -27.48
C GLY A 65 2.64 -7.86 -26.69
N CYS A 66 2.70 -6.72 -27.38
CA CYS A 66 2.56 -5.41 -26.75
C CYS A 66 1.16 -5.22 -26.13
N ARG A 67 0.11 -5.70 -26.80
CA ARG A 67 -1.26 -5.64 -26.25
C ARG A 67 -1.34 -6.36 -24.90
N THR A 68 -0.81 -7.58 -24.79
CA THR A 68 -0.85 -8.35 -23.54
C THR A 68 -0.02 -7.69 -22.45
N ALA A 69 1.21 -7.25 -22.77
CA ALA A 69 2.07 -6.55 -21.81
C ALA A 69 1.44 -5.26 -21.28
N CYS A 70 0.93 -4.40 -22.16
CA CYS A 70 0.26 -3.15 -21.78
C CYS A 70 -1.05 -3.40 -21.01
N ARG A 71 -1.81 -4.45 -21.36
CA ARG A 71 -3.02 -4.81 -20.63
C ARG A 71 -2.70 -5.33 -19.22
N SER A 72 -1.69 -6.18 -19.07
CA SER A 72 -1.23 -6.66 -17.76
C SER A 72 -0.73 -5.51 -16.89
N ALA A 73 0.07 -4.60 -17.46
CA ALA A 73 0.53 -3.40 -16.77
C ALA A 73 -0.64 -2.48 -16.37
N SER A 74 -1.61 -2.28 -17.25
CA SER A 74 -2.81 -1.48 -16.97
C SER A 74 -3.64 -2.06 -15.83
N THR A 75 -3.87 -3.38 -15.84
CA THR A 75 -4.60 -4.10 -14.78
C THR A 75 -3.83 -4.04 -13.47
N ALA A 76 -2.51 -4.25 -13.48
CA ALA A 76 -1.67 -4.17 -12.29
C ALA A 76 -1.69 -2.76 -11.68
N CYS A 77 -1.47 -1.72 -12.49
CA CYS A 77 -1.49 -0.32 -12.03
C CYS A 77 -2.87 0.10 -11.52
N SER A 78 -3.95 -0.29 -12.21
CA SER A 78 -5.31 0.09 -11.81
C SER A 78 -5.74 -0.64 -10.54
N GLY A 79 -5.44 -1.94 -10.44
CA GLY A 79 -5.70 -2.74 -9.24
C GLY A 79 -4.89 -2.27 -8.04
N PHE A 80 -3.63 -1.89 -8.24
CA PHE A 80 -2.78 -1.37 -7.18
C PHE A 80 -3.35 -0.12 -6.51
N VAL A 81 -3.90 0.83 -7.30
CA VAL A 81 -4.50 2.07 -6.76
C VAL A 81 -5.82 1.82 -6.03
N GLU A 82 -6.48 0.69 -6.30
CA GLU A 82 -7.73 0.31 -5.63
C GLU A 82 -7.51 -0.41 -4.30
N MET A 83 -6.29 -0.90 -4.05
CA MET A 83 -5.92 -1.46 -2.76
C MET A 83 -5.87 -0.37 -1.67
N PRO A 84 -6.25 -0.71 -0.42
CA PRO A 84 -6.05 0.17 0.72
C PRO A 84 -4.54 0.42 0.89
N LEU A 85 -4.19 1.59 1.41
CA LEU A 85 -2.81 2.05 1.60
C LEU A 85 -1.98 2.27 0.32
N SER A 86 -2.55 2.14 -0.88
CA SER A 86 -1.82 2.40 -2.13
C SER A 86 -1.17 3.79 -2.18
N SER A 87 -1.83 4.80 -1.60
CA SER A 87 -1.27 6.15 -1.46
C SER A 87 -0.02 6.20 -0.57
N PHE A 88 0.02 5.39 0.51
CA PHE A 88 1.20 5.28 1.36
C PHE A 88 2.39 4.74 0.57
N VAL A 89 2.16 3.70 -0.23
CA VAL A 89 3.23 3.06 -1.01
C VAL A 89 3.75 3.97 -2.12
N VAL A 90 2.86 4.71 -2.79
CA VAL A 90 3.30 5.71 -3.78
C VAL A 90 4.12 6.82 -3.14
N ILE A 91 3.65 7.40 -2.03
CA ILE A 91 4.35 8.49 -1.34
C ILE A 91 5.70 7.99 -0.80
N THR A 92 5.71 6.84 -0.14
CA THR A 92 6.91 6.23 0.43
C THR A 92 7.92 5.87 -0.67
N GLY A 93 7.45 5.24 -1.75
CA GLY A 93 8.28 4.90 -2.90
C GLY A 93 8.92 6.14 -3.53
N LEU A 94 8.13 7.20 -3.76
CA LEU A 94 8.64 8.45 -4.34
C LEU A 94 9.69 9.10 -3.42
N MET A 95 9.40 9.25 -2.12
CA MET A 95 10.34 9.84 -1.17
C MET A 95 11.65 9.02 -1.09
N SER A 96 11.54 7.69 -1.02
CA SER A 96 12.69 6.79 -0.95
C SER A 96 13.54 6.84 -2.23
N LEU A 97 12.91 6.89 -3.41
CA LEU A 97 13.62 7.01 -4.68
C LEU A 97 14.31 8.36 -4.84
N VAL A 98 13.66 9.44 -4.42
CA VAL A 98 14.28 10.78 -4.40
C VAL A 98 15.49 10.78 -3.48
N GLU A 99 15.35 10.28 -2.26
CA GLU A 99 16.44 10.15 -1.30
C GLU A 99 17.62 9.33 -1.84
N LEU A 100 17.34 8.13 -2.39
CA LEU A 100 18.35 7.29 -3.02
C LEU A 100 19.03 7.99 -4.21
N GLY A 101 18.28 8.74 -5.01
CA GLY A 101 18.81 9.51 -6.13
C GLY A 101 19.84 10.55 -5.68
N TYR A 102 19.55 11.32 -4.62
CA TYR A 102 20.48 12.29 -4.06
C TYR A 102 21.69 11.65 -3.38
N LEU A 103 21.50 10.52 -2.68
CA LEU A 103 22.61 9.79 -2.06
C LEU A 103 23.53 9.16 -3.13
N ALA A 104 22.96 8.59 -4.19
CA ALA A 104 23.69 8.01 -5.31
C ALA A 104 24.42 9.08 -6.13
N SER A 105 23.80 10.25 -6.38
CA SER A 105 24.49 11.36 -7.05
C SER A 105 25.65 11.88 -6.21
N THR A 106 25.54 11.86 -4.87
CA THR A 106 26.65 12.24 -4.00
C THR A 106 27.83 11.28 -4.18
N PHE A 107 27.59 9.96 -4.26
CA PHE A 107 28.64 8.97 -4.57
C PHE A 107 29.33 9.19 -5.91
N ALA A 108 28.61 9.70 -6.91
CA ALA A 108 29.19 10.00 -8.22
C ALA A 108 30.09 11.24 -8.21
N THR A 109 30.05 12.07 -7.16
CA THR A 109 30.84 13.30 -7.04
C THR A 109 32.03 13.13 -6.10
N ALA A 110 33.17 13.76 -6.42
CA ALA A 110 34.36 13.78 -5.57
C ALA A 110 34.16 14.56 -4.24
N SER A 111 32.96 15.11 -4.01
CA SER A 111 32.61 15.88 -2.81
C SER A 111 32.70 15.05 -1.53
N LEU A 112 32.52 13.72 -1.61
CA LEU A 112 32.63 12.82 -0.45
C LEU A 112 34.04 12.76 0.15
N GLU A 113 35.10 12.84 -0.69
CA GLU A 113 36.48 12.73 -0.20
C GLU A 113 36.94 13.97 0.57
N ASN A 114 36.39 15.13 0.21
CA ASN A 114 36.73 16.40 0.83
C ASN A 114 35.88 16.70 2.08
N CYS A 115 34.70 16.09 2.19
CA CYS A 115 33.83 16.26 3.35
C CYS A 115 34.37 15.54 4.59
N LYS A 116 34.79 16.32 5.59
CA LYS A 116 35.16 15.81 6.92
C LYS A 116 34.10 16.22 7.93
N PHE A 117 33.38 15.22 8.44
CA PHE A 117 32.46 15.41 9.55
C PHE A 117 33.17 15.94 10.81
N PRO A 118 32.45 16.64 11.70
CA PRO A 118 33.02 17.20 12.91
C PRO A 118 33.52 16.08 13.82
N LYS A 119 34.46 16.38 14.73
CA LYS A 119 35.01 15.39 15.68
C LYS A 119 33.97 14.74 16.60
N SER A 120 32.78 15.34 16.73
CA SER A 120 31.64 14.78 17.46
C SER A 120 30.90 13.68 16.70
N ALA A 121 31.13 13.54 15.39
CA ALA A 121 30.57 12.46 14.59
C ALA A 121 31.31 11.15 14.89
N PHE A 122 30.54 10.10 15.16
CA PHE A 122 31.08 8.76 15.42
C PHE A 122 31.24 7.92 14.15
N VAL A 123 30.73 8.40 13.01
CA VAL A 123 30.90 7.79 11.69
C VAL A 123 31.39 8.84 10.69
N GLY A 124 32.11 8.39 9.65
CA GLY A 124 32.44 9.23 8.50
C GLY A 124 31.24 9.43 7.58
N VAL A 125 31.35 10.41 6.66
CA VAL A 125 30.28 10.75 5.69
C VAL A 125 29.82 9.54 4.87
N THR A 126 30.76 8.71 4.39
CA THR A 126 30.44 7.50 3.63
C THR A 126 29.60 6.52 4.44
N GLY A 127 29.96 6.29 5.71
CA GLY A 127 29.20 5.42 6.60
C GLY A 127 27.79 5.94 6.84
N TRP A 128 27.66 7.26 7.01
CA TRP A 128 26.36 7.91 7.14
C TRP A 128 25.48 7.72 5.89
N VAL A 129 26.02 8.00 4.70
CA VAL A 129 25.30 7.85 3.41
C VAL A 129 24.86 6.41 3.19
N VAL A 130 25.73 5.41 3.44
CA VAL A 130 25.38 3.99 3.27
C VAL A 130 24.23 3.59 4.19
N VAL A 131 24.27 3.97 5.47
CA VAL A 131 23.19 3.65 6.41
C VAL A 131 21.89 4.36 6.01
N GLN A 132 21.97 5.61 5.53
CA GLN A 132 20.80 6.34 5.01
C GLN A 132 20.19 5.62 3.79
N MET A 133 21.01 5.12 2.86
CA MET A 133 20.52 4.33 1.72
C MET A 133 19.84 3.04 2.17
N VAL A 134 20.35 2.37 3.21
CA VAL A 134 19.72 1.17 3.77
C VAL A 134 18.33 1.49 4.33
N PHE A 135 18.15 2.63 5.03
CA PHE A 135 16.83 3.06 5.48
C PHE A 135 15.88 3.37 4.33
N ALA A 136 16.33 4.08 3.30
CA ALA A 136 15.52 4.38 2.12
C ALA A 136 15.10 3.08 1.39
N MET A 137 16.00 2.10 1.25
CA MET A 137 15.67 0.79 0.70
C MET A 137 14.68 0.01 1.57
N LEU A 138 14.86 0.06 2.90
CA LEU A 138 13.94 -0.56 3.84
C LEU A 138 12.53 0.03 3.70
N ASN A 139 12.41 1.35 3.57
CA ASN A 139 11.12 2.03 3.35
C ASN A 139 10.45 1.56 2.05
N LEU A 140 11.24 1.42 0.98
CA LEU A 140 10.77 0.97 -0.34
C LEU A 140 10.24 -0.47 -0.32
N VAL A 141 10.86 -1.35 0.48
CA VAL A 141 10.42 -2.75 0.66
C VAL A 141 9.27 -2.86 1.67
N PHE A 142 9.31 -2.07 2.75
CA PHE A 142 8.31 -2.13 3.80
C PHE A 142 6.93 -1.68 3.33
N ALA A 143 6.84 -0.64 2.51
CA ALA A 143 5.56 -0.10 2.05
C ALA A 143 4.68 -1.15 1.33
N PRO A 144 5.17 -1.89 0.30
CA PRO A 144 4.39 -2.96 -0.31
C PRO A 144 4.16 -4.14 0.65
N TYR A 145 5.13 -4.49 1.49
CA TYR A 145 4.96 -5.53 2.52
C TYR A 145 3.76 -5.23 3.43
N PHE A 146 3.69 -4.01 3.96
CA PHE A 146 2.62 -3.60 4.87
C PHE A 146 1.27 -3.55 4.17
N GLN A 147 1.22 -3.04 2.93
CA GLN A 147 0.01 -3.09 2.10
C GLN A 147 -0.46 -4.54 1.88
N SER A 148 0.44 -5.45 1.53
CA SER A 148 0.12 -6.88 1.33
C SER A 148 -0.44 -7.52 2.59
N LYS A 149 0.15 -7.24 3.76
CA LYS A 149 -0.34 -7.78 5.04
C LYS A 149 -1.72 -7.26 5.42
N VAL A 150 -1.98 -5.97 5.20
CA VAL A 150 -3.32 -5.39 5.41
C VAL A 150 -4.33 -6.02 4.46
N TRP A 151 -3.94 -6.27 3.21
CA TRP A 151 -4.82 -6.91 2.22
C TRP A 151 -5.14 -8.37 2.56
N GLU A 152 -4.15 -9.15 2.98
CA GLU A 152 -4.31 -10.53 3.47
C GLU A 152 -5.34 -10.58 4.61
N GLN A 153 -5.21 -9.69 5.60
CA GLN A 153 -6.15 -9.61 6.72
C GLN A 153 -7.58 -9.24 6.30
N ILE A 154 -7.73 -8.36 5.31
CA ILE A 154 -9.05 -7.99 4.76
C ILE A 154 -9.68 -9.17 4.03
N TRP A 155 -8.87 -9.91 3.26
CA TRP A 155 -9.33 -11.09 2.54
C TRP A 155 -9.87 -12.14 3.51
N GLU A 156 -9.09 -12.52 4.53
CA GLU A 156 -9.50 -13.46 5.58
C GLU A 156 -10.78 -13.02 6.30
N ALA A 157 -10.87 -11.74 6.66
CA ALA A 157 -12.06 -11.19 7.31
C ALA A 157 -13.30 -11.26 6.40
N SER A 158 -13.12 -11.07 5.08
CA SER A 158 -14.22 -11.13 4.12
C SER A 158 -14.69 -12.55 3.81
N GLU A 159 -13.79 -13.54 3.83
CA GLU A 159 -14.15 -14.95 3.64
C GLU A 159 -14.94 -15.48 4.84
N ALA A 160 -14.58 -15.04 6.05
CA ALA A 160 -15.28 -15.40 7.28
C ALA A 160 -16.75 -14.94 7.30
N GLU A 161 -17.11 -13.89 6.56
CA GLU A 161 -18.49 -13.38 6.52
C GLU A 161 -19.44 -14.18 5.62
N GLU A 162 -19.01 -15.27 4.96
CA GLU A 162 -19.74 -16.05 3.93
C GLU A 162 -20.27 -15.25 2.72
N LYS A 163 -20.25 -13.91 2.77
CA LYS A 163 -20.71 -13.00 1.71
C LYS A 163 -19.98 -13.25 0.38
N LEU A 164 -18.70 -13.62 0.43
CA LEU A 164 -17.90 -13.94 -0.76
C LEU A 164 -18.40 -15.17 -1.55
N LYS A 165 -19.10 -16.11 -0.91
CA LYS A 165 -19.61 -17.32 -1.60
C LYS A 165 -20.87 -17.05 -2.43
N THR A 166 -21.58 -15.96 -2.15
CA THR A 166 -22.93 -15.74 -2.72
C THR A 166 -22.97 -14.64 -3.79
N MET A 167 -21.94 -13.80 -3.89
CA MET A 167 -21.94 -12.66 -4.80
C MET A 167 -20.62 -12.55 -5.58
N PRO A 168 -20.67 -12.22 -6.89
CA PRO A 168 -19.48 -12.06 -7.73
C PRO A 168 -18.64 -10.83 -7.36
N GLU A 169 -19.23 -9.85 -6.68
CA GLU A 169 -18.52 -8.66 -6.20
C GLU A 169 -19.05 -8.27 -4.82
N VAL A 170 -18.16 -8.25 -3.82
CA VAL A 170 -18.49 -7.86 -2.44
C VAL A 170 -17.80 -6.55 -2.13
N ALA A 171 -18.61 -5.53 -1.81
CA ALA A 171 -18.09 -4.26 -1.34
C ALA A 171 -17.71 -4.39 0.15
N VAL A 172 -16.41 -4.35 0.44
CA VAL A 172 -15.87 -4.48 1.80
C VAL A 172 -16.19 -3.24 2.61
N GLU A 173 -16.82 -3.43 3.75
CA GLU A 173 -17.16 -2.33 4.63
C GLU A 173 -15.90 -1.63 5.16
N LYS A 174 -15.95 -0.29 5.26
CA LYS A 174 -14.82 0.52 5.74
C LYS A 174 -14.33 0.11 7.12
N GLN A 175 -15.24 -0.38 7.96
CA GLN A 175 -14.92 -0.84 9.31
C GLN A 175 -14.00 -2.07 9.29
N VAL A 176 -14.22 -3.00 8.35
CA VAL A 176 -13.39 -4.19 8.16
C VAL A 176 -11.99 -3.79 7.67
N VAL A 177 -11.90 -2.84 6.74
CA VAL A 177 -10.59 -2.31 6.28
C VAL A 177 -9.82 -1.67 7.43
N GLN A 178 -10.49 -0.84 8.24
CA GLN A 178 -9.84 -0.15 9.35
C GLN A 178 -9.47 -1.09 10.50
N SER A 179 -10.31 -2.07 10.84
CA SER A 179 -9.99 -3.07 11.86
C SER A 179 -8.82 -3.97 11.42
N SER A 180 -8.80 -4.37 10.15
CA SER A 180 -7.70 -5.14 9.57
C SER A 180 -6.38 -4.37 9.61
N PHE A 181 -6.41 -3.09 9.23
CA PHE A 181 -5.25 -2.21 9.36
C PHE A 181 -4.73 -2.14 10.81
N LYS A 182 -5.62 -1.90 11.77
CA LYS A 182 -5.23 -1.82 13.20
C LYS A 182 -4.66 -3.13 13.71
N HIS A 183 -5.26 -4.25 13.30
CA HIS A 183 -4.79 -5.57 13.67
C HIS A 183 -3.37 -5.82 13.18
N VAL A 184 -3.11 -5.62 11.88
CA VAL A 184 -1.76 -5.77 11.32
C VAL A 184 -0.79 -4.78 11.95
N PHE A 185 -1.18 -3.53 12.15
CA PHE A 185 -0.32 -2.51 12.75
C PHE A 185 0.12 -2.85 14.19
N MET A 186 -0.76 -3.47 14.99
CA MET A 186 -0.46 -3.80 16.40
C MET A 186 0.15 -5.18 16.60
N HIS A 187 -0.15 -6.15 15.73
CA HIS A 187 0.19 -7.55 15.94
C HIS A 187 1.24 -8.10 14.97
N ASP A 188 1.53 -7.41 13.86
CA ASP A 188 2.56 -7.84 12.92
C ASP A 188 3.96 -7.49 13.44
N PHE A 189 4.79 -8.51 13.65
CA PHE A 189 6.16 -8.35 14.14
C PHE A 189 7.03 -7.51 13.20
N GLY A 190 6.82 -7.63 11.88
CA GLY A 190 7.55 -6.85 10.88
C GLY A 190 7.22 -5.36 10.97
N VAL A 191 5.95 -5.02 11.19
CA VAL A 191 5.52 -3.63 11.44
C VAL A 191 6.10 -3.09 12.73
N CYS A 192 6.11 -3.87 13.82
CA CYS A 192 6.75 -3.46 15.07
C CYS A 192 8.24 -3.19 14.90
N PHE A 193 8.97 -4.08 14.21
CA PHE A 193 10.38 -3.88 13.92
C PHE A 193 10.62 -2.60 13.10
N TYR A 194 9.80 -2.38 12.07
CA TYR A 194 9.90 -1.20 11.22
C TYR A 194 9.61 0.10 11.97
N PHE A 195 8.72 0.10 12.98
CA PHE A 195 8.51 1.27 13.83
C PHE A 195 9.80 1.71 14.54
N PHE A 196 10.59 0.77 15.07
CA PHE A 196 11.89 1.10 15.66
C PHE A 196 12.89 1.55 14.59
N ALA A 197 12.86 0.94 13.40
CA ALA A 197 13.70 1.35 12.28
C ALA A 197 13.38 2.78 11.82
N LEU A 198 12.11 3.21 11.83
CA LEU A 198 11.69 4.58 11.54
C LEU A 198 12.25 5.58 12.55
N ILE A 199 12.21 5.26 13.85
CA ILE A 199 12.80 6.12 14.90
C ILE A 199 14.31 6.21 14.71
N ALA A 200 14.98 5.08 14.46
CA ALA A 200 16.42 5.05 14.19
C ALA A 200 16.77 5.90 12.94
N SER A 201 16.00 5.76 11.86
CA SER A 201 16.14 6.55 10.63
C SER A 201 15.97 8.04 10.88
N PHE A 202 14.97 8.43 11.69
CA PHE A 202 14.75 9.83 12.06
C PHE A 202 15.95 10.42 12.81
N VAL A 203 16.42 9.73 13.85
CA VAL A 203 17.58 10.15 14.64
C VAL A 203 18.84 10.20 13.78
N TRP A 204 19.05 9.19 12.94
CA TRP A 204 20.19 9.10 12.02
C TRP A 204 20.21 10.25 10.99
N SER A 205 19.04 10.56 10.42
CA SER A 205 18.86 11.67 9.49
C SER A 205 19.13 13.02 10.16
N LYS A 206 18.68 13.19 11.42
CA LYS A 206 18.90 14.41 12.19
C LYS A 206 20.38 14.64 12.51
N TYR A 207 21.09 13.61 12.98
CA TYR A 207 22.54 13.71 13.23
C TYR A 207 23.31 13.97 11.93
N GLY A 208 22.94 13.27 10.84
CA GLY A 208 23.49 13.49 9.51
C GLY A 208 23.37 14.93 9.05
N PHE A 209 22.16 15.49 9.18
CA PHE A 209 21.91 16.89 8.85
C PHE A 209 22.82 17.83 9.65
N ASP A 210 22.93 17.65 10.96
CA ASP A 210 23.77 18.50 11.82
C ASP A 210 25.26 18.37 11.47
N TRP A 211 25.74 17.17 11.12
CA TRP A 211 27.12 16.95 10.68
C TRP A 211 27.41 17.58 9.32
N VAL A 212 26.51 17.40 8.35
CA VAL A 212 26.63 17.97 6.99
C VAL A 212 26.60 19.51 7.05
N MET A 213 25.78 20.08 7.94
CA MET A 213 25.65 21.53 8.09
C MET A 213 26.76 22.17 8.95
N SER A 214 27.65 21.38 9.56
CA SER A 214 28.79 21.93 10.32
C SER A 214 29.86 22.57 9.41
N ASP A 215 30.01 22.09 8.18
CA ASP A 215 30.82 22.70 7.12
C ASP A 215 30.10 22.56 5.77
N PRO A 216 29.10 23.42 5.49
CA PRO A 216 28.26 23.28 4.31
C PRO A 216 29.03 23.51 3.01
N LYS A 217 30.17 24.23 3.05
CA LYS A 217 30.97 24.49 1.85
C LYS A 217 31.68 23.24 1.35
N GLN A 218 32.18 22.42 2.28
CA GLN A 218 32.89 21.18 1.94
C GLN A 218 31.94 19.99 1.85
N CYS A 219 30.97 19.90 2.77
CA CYS A 219 30.09 18.74 2.88
C CYS A 219 28.76 18.87 2.15
N ASN A 220 28.40 20.05 1.63
CA ASN A 220 27.12 20.23 0.96
C ASN A 220 27.16 21.27 -0.18
N PRO A 221 28.15 21.23 -1.08
CA PRO A 221 28.31 22.26 -2.11
C PRO A 221 27.07 22.39 -3.01
N ASP A 222 26.42 21.27 -3.33
CA ASP A 222 25.25 21.21 -4.22
C ASP A 222 23.92 21.11 -3.46
N GLY A 223 23.93 21.15 -2.13
CA GLY A 223 22.71 20.99 -1.32
C GLY A 223 22.18 19.55 -1.18
N GLY A 224 22.72 18.59 -1.95
CA GLY A 224 22.17 17.24 -2.08
C GLY A 224 22.17 16.42 -0.77
N LEU A 225 23.24 16.48 0.02
CA LEU A 225 23.34 15.72 1.27
C LEU A 225 22.38 16.24 2.34
N ALA A 226 22.27 17.56 2.50
CA ALA A 226 21.30 18.15 3.41
C ALA A 226 19.86 17.88 2.95
N PHE A 227 19.61 17.88 1.64
CA PHE A 227 18.29 17.54 1.10
C PHE A 227 17.94 16.07 1.36
N ALA A 228 18.85 15.13 1.12
CA ALA A 228 18.64 13.71 1.43
C ALA A 228 18.35 13.48 2.91
N ALA A 229 19.14 14.10 3.81
CA ALA A 229 18.87 14.06 5.24
C ALA A 229 17.48 14.64 5.57
N ASN A 230 17.09 15.73 4.92
CA ASN A 230 15.77 16.34 5.07
C ASN A 230 14.62 15.43 4.67
N VAL A 231 14.76 14.71 3.54
CA VAL A 231 13.77 13.73 3.10
C VAL A 231 13.64 12.61 4.12
N GLY A 232 14.76 12.08 4.63
CA GLY A 232 14.76 10.99 5.61
C GLY A 232 14.04 11.33 6.92
N TRP A 233 14.24 12.52 7.49
CA TRP A 233 13.51 12.91 8.70
C TRP A 233 12.08 13.40 8.43
N ALA A 234 11.81 14.03 7.28
CA ALA A 234 10.45 14.39 6.87
C ALA A 234 9.59 13.13 6.66
N PHE A 235 10.18 12.05 6.14
CA PHE A 235 9.49 10.77 5.94
C PHE A 235 8.92 10.21 7.24
N PHE A 236 9.65 10.33 8.36
CA PHE A 236 9.15 9.95 9.69
C PHE A 236 7.82 10.65 10.03
N PHE A 237 7.75 11.97 9.84
CA PHE A 237 6.53 12.72 10.10
C PHE A 237 5.40 12.33 9.15
N VAL A 238 5.69 12.15 7.87
CA VAL A 238 4.70 11.67 6.89
C VAL A 238 4.14 10.31 7.33
N ALA A 239 4.99 9.37 7.74
CA ALA A 239 4.55 8.05 8.21
C ALA A 239 3.69 8.15 9.49
N VAL A 240 4.09 8.99 10.46
CA VAL A 240 3.33 9.22 11.70
C VAL A 240 1.97 9.84 11.41
N PHE A 241 1.93 10.94 10.63
CA PHE A 241 0.66 11.60 10.28
C PHE A 241 -0.24 10.68 9.46
N TYR A 242 0.32 9.93 8.52
CA TYR A 242 -0.44 8.95 7.73
C TYR A 242 -1.07 7.89 8.64
N THR A 243 -0.29 7.33 9.56
CA THR A 243 -0.76 6.33 10.52
C THR A 243 -1.83 6.91 11.44
N LEU A 244 -1.65 8.13 11.95
CA LEU A 244 -2.65 8.80 12.80
C LEU A 244 -3.96 9.05 12.06
N LEU A 245 -3.90 9.48 10.79
CA LEU A 245 -5.09 9.67 9.96
C LEU A 245 -5.85 8.35 9.79
N TRP A 246 -5.15 7.24 9.54
CA TRP A 246 -5.78 5.92 9.45
C TRP A 246 -6.32 5.39 10.78
N TYR A 247 -5.61 5.67 11.88
CA TYR A 247 -5.98 5.18 13.20
C TYR A 247 -7.18 5.95 13.79
N CYS A 248 -7.18 7.27 13.63
CA CYS A 248 -8.14 8.19 14.25
C CYS A 248 -9.32 8.57 13.34
N CYS A 249 -9.19 8.50 12.01
CA CYS A 249 -10.24 8.96 11.08
C CYS A 249 -10.79 7.83 10.21
N GLY A 250 -12.08 7.48 10.38
CA GLY A 250 -12.78 6.54 9.50
C GLY A 250 -13.00 7.06 8.06
N CYS A 251 -12.78 8.36 7.82
CA CYS A 251 -12.93 8.99 6.50
C CYS A 251 -11.85 8.56 5.50
N CYS A 252 -10.67 8.15 5.99
CA CYS A 252 -9.51 7.80 5.17
C CYS A 252 -9.63 6.40 4.54
N ALA A 253 -10.47 5.53 5.09
CA ALA A 253 -10.79 4.24 4.49
C ALA A 253 -11.78 4.43 3.32
N LYS A 254 -11.29 4.23 2.11
CA LYS A 254 -12.16 4.08 0.93
C LYS A 254 -12.78 2.70 0.95
N GLN A 255 -14.05 2.59 0.55
CA GLN A 255 -14.69 1.29 0.32
C GLN A 255 -13.99 0.61 -0.87
N THR A 256 -13.57 -0.63 -0.68
CA THR A 256 -12.92 -1.44 -1.71
C THR A 256 -13.87 -2.55 -2.14
N THR A 257 -13.88 -2.88 -3.44
CA THR A 257 -14.63 -4.04 -3.94
C THR A 257 -13.68 -5.20 -4.17
N ILE A 258 -14.06 -6.36 -3.67
CA ILE A 258 -13.36 -7.62 -3.93
C ILE A 258 -14.19 -8.40 -4.94
N LYS A 259 -13.57 -8.79 -6.05
CA LYS A 259 -14.18 -9.70 -7.01
C LYS A 259 -14.07 -11.11 -6.45
N GLY A 260 -15.20 -11.72 -6.14
CA GLY A 260 -15.27 -13.11 -5.76
C GLY A 260 -14.87 -13.98 -6.95
N GLY A 261 -13.99 -14.96 -6.74
CA GLY A 261 -13.77 -16.03 -7.68
C GLY A 261 -14.99 -16.95 -7.66
N VAL A 262 -16.08 -16.54 -8.32
CA VAL A 262 -17.10 -17.51 -8.70
C VAL A 262 -16.42 -18.33 -9.79
N GLU A 263 -15.80 -19.45 -9.39
CA GLU A 263 -15.75 -20.63 -10.26
C GLU A 263 -17.21 -20.90 -10.58
N LEU A 264 -17.71 -20.25 -11.65
CA LEU A 264 -18.78 -20.83 -12.42
C LEU A 264 -18.17 -22.17 -12.79
N GLU A 265 -18.61 -23.24 -12.11
CA GLU A 265 -18.58 -24.55 -12.73
C GLU A 265 -19.18 -24.29 -14.10
N GLU A 266 -18.32 -24.17 -15.12
CA GLU A 266 -18.70 -24.23 -16.50
C GLU A 266 -19.36 -25.59 -16.57
N GLY A 267 -20.69 -25.58 -16.40
CA GLY A 267 -21.51 -26.76 -16.58
C GLY A 267 -21.07 -27.29 -17.92
N GLU A 268 -20.44 -28.47 -17.87
CA GLU A 268 -19.99 -29.27 -18.99
C GLU A 268 -20.85 -28.91 -20.20
N SER A 269 -20.27 -28.15 -21.13
CA SER A 269 -20.87 -27.99 -22.44
C SER A 269 -20.99 -29.40 -22.98
N GLY A 270 -22.21 -29.92 -22.94
CA GLY A 270 -22.53 -31.25 -23.39
C GLY A 270 -21.91 -31.47 -24.77
N PRO A 271 -21.44 -32.69 -25.07
CA PRO A 271 -20.76 -32.97 -26.32
C PRO A 271 -21.64 -32.57 -27.50
N ASP A 272 -21.22 -31.53 -28.22
CA ASP A 272 -21.71 -31.19 -29.55
C ASP A 272 -21.36 -32.38 -30.46
N THR A 273 -22.26 -33.35 -30.46
CA THR A 273 -22.23 -34.51 -31.35
C THR A 273 -22.81 -34.01 -32.67
N ALA A 274 -22.04 -33.20 -33.40
CA ALA A 274 -22.34 -32.86 -34.77
C ALA A 274 -22.22 -34.14 -35.62
N ARG A 275 -23.36 -34.79 -35.87
CA ARG A 275 -23.50 -35.85 -36.87
C ARG A 275 -23.23 -35.22 -38.26
N PRO A 276 -22.24 -35.70 -39.03
CA PRO A 276 -22.15 -35.33 -40.44
C PRO A 276 -23.31 -36.01 -41.19
N LEU A 277 -24.16 -35.20 -41.81
CA LEU A 277 -25.09 -35.66 -42.84
C LEU A 277 -24.27 -36.01 -44.08
N THR A 278 -24.15 -37.30 -44.37
CA THR A 278 -23.72 -37.82 -45.66
C THR A 278 -24.76 -37.46 -46.71
N ALA A 279 -24.36 -36.68 -47.72
CA ALA A 279 -25.05 -36.61 -48.99
C ALA A 279 -24.13 -37.27 -50.03
N GLU A 280 -24.47 -38.51 -50.40
CA GLU A 280 -24.03 -39.12 -51.66
C GLU A 280 -25.05 -38.69 -52.73
N ASP A 281 -24.56 -37.96 -53.74
CA ASP A 281 -24.95 -38.03 -55.16
C ASP A 281 -23.80 -37.41 -55.98
#